data_AF-A0A9P5Q755-F1
#
_entry.id   AF-A0A9P5Q755-F1
#
_cell.length_a   1.000
_cell.length_b   1.000
_cell.length_c   1.000
_cell.angle_alpha   90.00
_cell.angle_beta   90.00
_cell.angle_gamma   90.00
#
_symmetry.space_group_name_H-M   'P 1'
#
loop_
_entity.id
_entity.type
_entity.pdbx_description
1 polymer ?
#
loop_
_entity_poly.entity_id
_entity_poly.type
_entity_poly.pdbx_seq_one_letter_code
_entity_poly.pdbx_strand_id
1 'polypeptide(L)'
;MPSLFSDNDGPVLPNFTTLLVKGAYPTFACLNLALSFQDREVIILSSCGRESSGNSLRTSLQGQKATGRISALAEKVRVFYPPTAAHMALLLSAFQIIDIDRLKPYSDAHGTNIATPVYSHLLKPPGPGLVIIHELSVYFATDSNQLSSPSSSYLSILARAISLSSRLGASFALFDTQIAQLKMPVYPDPNPHLQRMQEIAPLLANYIELTVDFEPGLESDVGRITWNIHREHVVEDSTDAH
;
A
#
# COMPACT_ATOMS: atom_id res chain seq x y z
N MET A 1 -17.59 -3.03 -1.02
CA MET A 1 -16.60 -3.22 -2.09
C MET A 1 -15.65 -2.02 -2.07
N PRO A 2 -14.36 -2.20 -2.38
CA PRO A 2 -13.38 -1.11 -2.35
C PRO A 2 -13.71 -0.02 -3.38
N SER A 3 -13.56 1.24 -3.00
CA SER A 3 -13.78 2.40 -3.90
C SER A 3 -12.81 3.53 -3.54
N LEU A 4 -12.38 4.29 -4.54
CA LEU A 4 -11.59 5.52 -4.37
C LEU A 4 -12.49 6.76 -4.19
N PHE A 5 -13.80 6.62 -4.40
CA PHE A 5 -14.77 7.72 -4.41
C PHE A 5 -15.77 7.56 -3.27
N SER A 6 -16.35 8.69 -2.86
CA SER A 6 -17.41 8.72 -1.86
C SER A 6 -18.73 8.23 -2.46
N ASP A 7 -19.59 7.64 -1.62
CA ASP A 7 -21.02 7.35 -1.87
C ASP A 7 -21.40 6.89 -3.29
N ASN A 8 -21.18 5.61 -3.63
CA ASN A 8 -21.70 4.89 -4.84
C ASN A 8 -21.54 5.55 -6.23
N ASP A 9 -21.05 6.79 -6.32
CA ASP A 9 -21.00 7.62 -7.53
C ASP A 9 -19.72 7.35 -8.32
N GLY A 10 -18.79 6.56 -7.75
CA GLY A 10 -17.56 6.18 -8.42
C GLY A 10 -17.51 4.70 -8.79
N PRO A 11 -16.64 4.36 -9.75
CA PRO A 11 -16.40 2.98 -10.12
C PRO A 11 -15.88 2.16 -8.94
N VAL A 12 -16.46 0.97 -8.79
CA VAL A 12 -16.05 0.01 -7.78
C VAL A 12 -14.75 -0.66 -8.24
N LEU A 13 -13.78 -0.74 -7.32
CA LEU A 13 -12.54 -1.45 -7.56
C LEU A 13 -12.79 -2.97 -7.56
N PRO A 14 -12.17 -3.73 -8.48
CA PRO A 14 -12.09 -5.18 -8.33
C PRO A 14 -11.31 -5.52 -7.05
N ASN A 15 -11.47 -6.75 -6.56
CA ASN A 15 -10.65 -7.23 -5.45
C ASN A 15 -9.17 -7.22 -5.86
N PHE A 16 -8.30 -6.81 -4.94
CA PHE A 16 -6.86 -6.72 -5.17
C PHE A 16 -6.08 -7.17 -3.93
N THR A 17 -4.90 -7.74 -4.18
CA THR A 17 -3.90 -7.97 -3.14
C THR A 17 -2.94 -6.79 -3.04
N THR A 18 -2.50 -6.28 -4.20
CA THR A 18 -1.61 -5.12 -4.31
C THR A 18 -2.18 -4.11 -5.31
N LEU A 19 -2.32 -2.87 -4.88
CA LEU A 19 -2.86 -1.76 -5.65
C LEU A 19 -1.84 -0.63 -5.75
N LEU A 20 -1.61 -0.10 -6.95
CA LEU A 20 -0.91 1.16 -7.19
C LEU A 20 -1.91 2.18 -7.71
N VAL A 21 -1.98 3.33 -7.06
CA VAL A 21 -2.69 4.52 -7.53
C VAL A 21 -1.65 5.59 -7.82
N LYS A 22 -1.55 6.02 -9.07
CA LYS A 22 -0.60 7.05 -9.50
C LYS A 22 -1.29 8.16 -10.29
N GLY A 23 -0.60 9.29 -10.42
CA GLY A 23 -1.11 10.48 -11.08
C GLY A 23 -1.90 11.40 -10.14
N ALA A 24 -2.68 12.33 -10.69
CA ALA A 24 -3.34 13.41 -9.96
C ALA A 24 -4.67 12.95 -9.31
N TYR A 25 -4.59 12.02 -8.35
CA TYR A 25 -5.77 11.52 -7.65
C TYR A 25 -6.33 12.54 -6.64
N PRO A 26 -7.64 12.50 -6.33
CA PRO A 26 -8.22 13.34 -5.29
C PRO A 26 -7.59 13.06 -3.91
N THR A 27 -7.38 14.11 -3.11
CA THR A 27 -6.76 14.00 -1.78
C THR A 27 -7.49 13.06 -0.81
N PHE A 28 -8.77 12.79 -1.06
CA PHE A 28 -9.62 11.90 -0.28
C PHE A 28 -9.60 10.44 -0.74
N ALA A 29 -8.97 10.12 -1.88
CA ALA A 29 -9.05 8.78 -2.49
C ALA A 29 -8.50 7.67 -1.56
N CYS A 30 -7.37 7.96 -0.90
CA CYS A 30 -6.76 7.08 0.09
C CYS A 30 -7.70 6.78 1.26
N LEU A 31 -8.39 7.80 1.77
CA LEU A 31 -9.33 7.65 2.88
C LEU A 31 -10.61 6.92 2.46
N ASN A 32 -11.18 7.23 1.30
CA ASN A 32 -12.34 6.52 0.77
C ASN A 32 -12.04 5.02 0.58
N LEU A 33 -10.83 4.70 0.11
CA LEU A 33 -10.38 3.32 0.03
C LEU A 33 -10.37 2.68 1.42
N ALA A 34 -9.77 3.34 2.41
CA ALA A 34 -9.72 2.85 3.78
C ALA A 34 -11.13 2.62 4.36
N LEU A 35 -12.05 3.57 4.19
CA LEU A 35 -13.43 3.49 4.68
C LEU A 35 -14.25 2.39 3.97
N SER A 36 -13.82 1.93 2.79
CA SER A 36 -14.46 0.83 2.10
C SER A 36 -14.19 -0.55 2.74
N PHE A 37 -13.20 -0.64 3.64
CA PHE A 37 -12.87 -1.85 4.40
C PHE A 37 -13.57 -1.84 5.76
N GLN A 38 -14.73 -2.50 5.84
CA GLN A 38 -15.63 -2.38 7.00
C GLN A 38 -15.25 -3.30 8.17
N ASP A 39 -14.58 -4.42 7.87
CA ASP A 39 -14.48 -5.54 8.81
C ASP A 39 -13.16 -5.58 9.59
N ARG A 40 -12.12 -4.86 9.14
CA ARG A 40 -10.77 -4.94 9.71
C ARG A 40 -10.13 -3.56 9.85
N GLU A 41 -9.13 -3.46 10.72
CA GLU A 41 -8.34 -2.25 10.89
C GLU A 41 -7.63 -1.87 9.57
N VAL A 42 -7.45 -0.58 9.33
CA VAL A 42 -6.67 -0.06 8.19
C VAL A 42 -5.51 0.77 8.71
N ILE A 43 -4.32 0.52 8.20
CA ILE A 43 -3.12 1.29 8.53
C ILE A 43 -2.77 2.17 7.33
N ILE A 44 -2.59 3.47 7.56
CA ILE A 44 -2.13 4.43 6.56
C ILE A 44 -0.79 5.00 7.02
N LEU A 45 0.24 4.89 6.19
CA LEU A 45 1.56 5.45 6.40
C LEU A 45 1.77 6.58 5.39
N SER A 46 1.64 7.83 5.84
CA SER A 46 1.72 9.01 4.97
C SER A 46 3.04 9.73 5.14
N SER A 47 3.74 9.95 4.03
CA SER A 47 4.95 10.79 3.97
C SER A 47 4.63 12.29 4.06
N CYS A 48 3.41 12.70 3.68
CA CYS A 48 2.99 14.09 3.81
C CYS A 48 2.68 14.39 5.28
N GLY A 49 3.37 15.37 5.86
CA GLY A 49 3.18 15.77 7.27
C GLY A 49 1.75 16.19 7.62
N ARG A 50 1.48 16.28 8.93
CA ARG A 50 0.17 16.63 9.50
C ARG A 50 -0.34 18.02 9.06
N GLU A 51 0.55 18.95 8.75
CA GLU A 51 0.21 20.37 8.56
C GLU A 51 -0.43 20.64 7.18
N SER A 52 0.07 20.00 6.11
CA SER A 52 -0.44 20.19 4.74
C SER A 52 -1.50 19.14 4.34
N SER A 53 -1.32 17.88 4.76
CA SER A 53 -2.26 16.79 4.40
C SER A 53 -3.24 16.43 5.52
N GLY A 54 -2.85 16.59 6.79
CA GLY A 54 -3.71 16.24 7.93
C GLY A 54 -4.93 17.15 8.04
N ASN A 55 -4.78 18.43 7.67
CA ASN A 55 -5.93 19.32 7.44
C ASN A 55 -6.77 18.80 6.27
N SER A 56 -6.19 18.51 5.10
CA SER A 56 -6.96 18.00 3.94
C SER A 56 -7.75 16.70 4.23
N LEU A 57 -7.17 15.75 4.96
CA LEU A 57 -7.85 14.52 5.40
C LEU A 57 -8.98 14.80 6.39
N ARG A 58 -8.75 15.68 7.38
CA ARG A 58 -9.77 16.10 8.35
C ARG A 58 -10.87 16.93 7.70
N THR A 59 -10.52 17.85 6.82
CA THR A 59 -11.45 18.69 6.06
C THR A 59 -12.25 17.84 5.08
N SER A 60 -11.65 16.79 4.49
CA SER A 60 -12.38 15.80 3.70
C SER A 60 -13.42 15.04 4.52
N LEU A 61 -13.09 14.66 5.76
CA LEU A 61 -14.06 14.06 6.68
C LEU A 61 -15.17 15.03 7.07
N GLN A 62 -14.87 16.33 7.19
CA GLN A 62 -15.86 17.38 7.45
C GLN A 62 -16.78 17.64 6.24
N GLY A 63 -16.29 17.46 5.02
CA GLY A 63 -17.06 17.60 3.79
C GLY A 63 -18.02 16.44 3.53
N GLN A 64 -17.70 15.24 4.02
CA GLN A 64 -18.66 14.15 4.07
C GLN A 64 -19.69 14.42 5.16
N LYS A 65 -20.99 14.20 4.88
CA LYS A 65 -22.02 14.25 5.91
C LYS A 65 -21.62 13.25 6.99
N ALA A 66 -21.17 13.75 8.14
CA ALA A 66 -20.67 12.95 9.25
C ALA A 66 -21.81 12.07 9.80
N THR A 67 -21.99 10.90 9.19
CA THR A 67 -22.91 9.89 9.68
C THR A 67 -22.22 9.09 10.77
N GLY A 68 -22.98 8.57 11.73
CA GLY A 68 -22.43 7.67 12.76
C GLY A 68 -21.70 6.47 12.16
N ARG A 69 -22.10 6.03 10.96
CA ARG A 69 -21.43 4.98 10.19
C ARG A 69 -20.00 5.37 9.78
N ILE A 70 -19.81 6.55 9.19
CA ILE A 70 -18.46 7.01 8.79
C ILE A 70 -17.57 7.19 10.02
N SER A 71 -18.11 7.70 11.13
CA SER A 71 -17.37 7.81 12.39
C SER A 71 -16.91 6.45 12.90
N ALA A 72 -17.79 5.44 12.88
CA ALA A 72 -17.45 4.08 13.33
C ALA A 72 -16.41 3.39 12.41
N LEU A 73 -16.42 3.71 11.11
CA LEU A 73 -15.41 3.22 10.16
C LEU A 73 -14.07 3.95 10.34
N ALA A 74 -14.11 5.27 10.54
CA ALA A 74 -12.92 6.09 10.75
C ALA A 74 -12.17 5.72 12.03
N GLU A 75 -12.86 5.25 13.07
CA GLU A 75 -12.23 4.72 14.30
C GLU A 75 -11.28 3.55 14.03
N LYS A 76 -11.53 2.78 12.97
CA LYS A 76 -10.69 1.63 12.57
C LYS A 76 -9.50 2.01 11.70
N VAL A 77 -9.37 3.29 11.32
CA VAL A 77 -8.28 3.77 10.47
C VAL A 77 -7.19 4.40 11.33
N ARG A 78 -6.00 3.78 11.35
CA ARG A 78 -4.82 4.31 12.04
C ARG A 78 -3.86 4.96 11.05
N VAL A 79 -3.61 6.25 11.24
CA VAL A 79 -2.71 7.02 10.36
C VAL A 79 -1.41 7.36 11.09
N PHE A 80 -0.29 6.97 10.49
CA PHE A 80 1.06 7.28 10.94
C PHE A 80 1.75 8.21 9.94
N TYR A 81 2.58 9.11 10.46
CA TYR A 81 3.29 10.12 9.69
C TYR A 81 4.80 10.03 9.95
N PRO A 82 5.49 9.01 9.42
CA PRO A 82 6.93 8.91 9.58
C PRO A 82 7.61 10.15 8.94
N PRO A 83 8.52 10.84 9.64
CA PRO A 83 9.10 12.08 9.11
C PRO A 83 10.16 11.83 8.02
N THR A 84 10.77 10.65 7.98
CA THR A 84 11.80 10.30 6.97
C THR A 84 11.64 8.86 6.49
N ALA A 85 12.26 8.53 5.35
CA ALA A 85 12.36 7.16 4.84
C ALA A 85 12.91 6.16 5.87
N ALA A 86 13.88 6.57 6.70
CA ALA A 86 14.43 5.73 7.76
C ALA A 86 13.38 5.44 8.86
N HIS A 87 12.58 6.43 9.25
CA HIS A 87 11.49 6.24 10.20
C HIS A 87 10.39 5.35 9.62
N MET A 88 10.07 5.50 8.33
CA MET A 88 9.14 4.60 7.62
C MET A 88 9.66 3.16 7.68
N ALA A 89 10.92 2.93 7.33
CA ALA A 89 11.54 1.61 7.35
C ALA A 89 11.58 0.99 8.76
N LEU A 90 11.86 1.80 9.79
CA LEU A 90 11.82 1.40 11.20
C LEU A 90 10.40 1.01 11.61
N LEU A 91 9.41 1.83 11.28
CA LEU A 91 8.00 1.59 11.62
C LEU A 91 7.48 0.31 10.96
N LEU A 92 7.77 0.10 9.68
CA LEU A 92 7.47 -1.16 8.96
C LEU A 92 8.13 -2.38 9.63
N SER A 93 9.31 -2.20 10.20
CA SER A 93 10.02 -3.27 10.93
C SER A 93 9.45 -3.48 12.33
N ALA A 94 8.87 -2.45 12.95
CA ALA A 94 8.24 -2.53 14.27
C ALA A 94 6.87 -3.23 14.21
N PHE A 95 6.18 -3.19 13.07
CA PHE A 95 4.94 -3.97 12.85
C PHE A 95 5.17 -5.48 12.74
N GLN A 96 6.36 -5.99 13.08
CA GLN A 96 6.62 -7.41 13.22
C GLN A 96 5.64 -8.03 14.22
N ILE A 97 4.63 -8.70 13.67
CA ILE A 97 3.73 -9.56 14.41
C ILE A 97 4.59 -10.66 15.04
N ILE A 98 4.49 -10.81 16.36
CA ILE A 98 4.92 -12.02 17.04
C ILE A 98 4.04 -13.13 16.47
N ASP A 99 4.64 -14.01 15.67
CA ASP A 99 3.97 -15.14 15.04
C ASP A 99 3.73 -16.22 16.11
N ILE A 100 2.74 -15.98 16.96
CA ILE A 100 2.35 -16.91 18.04
C ILE A 100 1.87 -18.24 17.45
N ASP A 101 1.44 -18.26 16.19
CA ASP A 101 0.99 -19.47 15.47
C ASP A 101 2.15 -20.42 15.12
N ARG A 102 3.41 -19.95 15.23
CA ARG A 102 4.61 -20.81 15.14
C ARG A 102 5.03 -21.44 16.47
N LEU A 103 4.35 -21.15 17.58
CA LEU A 103 4.42 -22.00 18.77
C LEU A 103 3.62 -23.28 18.49
N LYS A 104 4.12 -24.12 17.58
CA LYS A 104 3.77 -25.53 17.60
C LYS A 104 4.14 -26.02 19.01
N PRO A 105 3.20 -26.55 19.81
CA PRO A 105 3.59 -27.21 21.03
C PRO A 105 4.58 -28.30 20.63
N TYR A 106 5.79 -28.21 21.19
CA TYR A 106 6.78 -29.26 21.08
C TYR A 106 6.13 -30.52 21.66
N SER A 107 5.70 -31.42 20.77
CA SER A 107 5.16 -32.72 21.14
C SER A 107 6.33 -33.53 21.67
N ASP A 108 6.64 -33.39 22.95
CA ASP A 108 7.49 -34.34 23.65
C ASP A 108 6.88 -35.73 23.46
N ALA A 109 7.64 -36.62 22.82
CA ALA A 109 7.24 -37.97 22.48
C ALA A 109 7.08 -38.90 23.70
N HIS A 110 6.90 -38.36 24.90
CA HIS A 110 6.76 -39.12 26.14
C HIS A 110 5.44 -38.73 26.82
N GLY A 111 4.46 -39.62 26.60
CA GLY A 111 3.06 -39.54 26.98
C GLY A 111 2.72 -38.75 28.25
N THR A 112 1.84 -37.77 28.07
CA THR A 112 0.61 -37.63 28.87
C THR A 112 -0.32 -36.68 28.12
N ASN A 113 -1.38 -37.23 27.53
CA ASN A 113 -2.42 -36.46 26.85
C ASN A 113 -3.19 -35.61 27.87
N ILE A 114 -2.82 -34.34 28.00
CA ILE A 114 -3.74 -33.29 28.44
C ILE A 114 -3.95 -32.37 27.24
N ALA A 115 -4.86 -32.81 26.37
CA ALA A 115 -5.33 -32.02 25.25
C ALA A 115 -6.23 -30.90 25.78
N THR A 116 -5.82 -29.65 25.61
CA THR A 116 -6.71 -28.52 25.26
C THR A 116 -5.87 -27.31 24.85
N PRO A 117 -5.55 -27.10 23.56
CA PRO A 117 -5.21 -25.77 23.07
C PRO A 117 -6.52 -25.05 22.74
N VAL A 118 -7.35 -24.81 23.76
CA VAL A 118 -8.47 -23.88 23.65
C VAL A 118 -7.88 -22.50 23.96
N TYR A 119 -8.25 -21.46 23.21
CA TYR A 119 -7.93 -20.04 23.47
C TYR A 119 -6.71 -19.38 22.78
N SER A 120 -6.07 -19.95 21.74
CA SER A 120 -5.12 -19.12 20.94
C SER A 120 -5.83 -18.19 19.94
N HIS A 121 -6.98 -18.60 19.41
CA HIS A 121 -7.78 -17.79 18.46
C HIS A 121 -8.67 -16.72 19.11
N LEU A 122 -8.87 -16.75 20.43
CA LEU A 122 -9.84 -15.86 21.13
C LEU A 122 -9.23 -14.55 21.65
N LEU A 123 -7.92 -14.33 21.50
CA LEU A 123 -7.23 -13.18 22.10
C LEU A 123 -6.36 -12.36 21.13
N LYS A 124 -6.19 -12.81 19.88
CA LYS A 124 -5.45 -12.01 18.89
C LYS A 124 -6.45 -11.09 18.18
N PRO A 125 -6.35 -9.76 18.33
CA PRO A 125 -7.16 -8.86 17.53
C PRO A 125 -6.88 -9.18 16.05
N PRO A 126 -7.91 -9.21 15.20
CA PRO A 126 -7.72 -9.45 13.78
C PRO A 126 -6.73 -8.41 13.25
N GLY A 127 -5.69 -8.87 12.56
CA GLY A 127 -4.71 -7.99 11.93
C GLY A 127 -5.39 -7.02 10.95
N PRO A 128 -4.71 -5.96 10.52
CA PRO A 128 -5.28 -5.02 9.57
C PRO A 128 -5.71 -5.73 8.28
N GLY A 129 -6.80 -5.26 7.68
CA GLY A 129 -7.26 -5.74 6.38
C GLY A 129 -6.57 -5.04 5.22
N LEU A 130 -6.04 -3.84 5.46
CA LEU A 130 -5.40 -3.01 4.45
C LEU A 130 -4.24 -2.21 5.05
N VAL A 131 -3.12 -2.18 4.33
CA VAL A 131 -1.99 -1.28 4.58
C VAL A 131 -1.86 -0.34 3.39
N ILE A 132 -1.90 0.96 3.65
CA ILE A 132 -1.75 2.00 2.63
C ILE A 132 -0.45 2.76 2.88
N ILE A 133 0.36 2.93 1.85
CA ILE A 133 1.47 3.90 1.83
C ILE A 133 1.06 5.08 0.93
N HIS A 134 1.18 6.29 1.46
CA HIS A 134 0.79 7.51 0.77
C HIS A 134 2.00 8.43 0.57
N GLU A 135 2.27 8.76 -0.70
CA GLU A 135 3.30 9.66 -1.20
C GLU A 135 4.73 9.24 -0.80
N LEU A 136 5.09 7.97 -1.01
CA LEU A 136 6.42 7.46 -0.64
C LEU A 136 7.57 8.20 -1.34
N SER A 137 7.37 8.59 -2.59
CA SER A 137 8.33 9.34 -3.41
C SER A 137 8.79 10.65 -2.78
N VAL A 138 7.97 11.28 -1.92
CA VAL A 138 8.30 12.55 -1.25
C VAL A 138 9.58 12.46 -0.41
N TYR A 139 9.92 11.30 0.16
CA TYR A 139 11.19 11.17 0.89
C TYR A 139 12.44 11.20 0.00
N PHE A 140 12.26 11.02 -1.30
CA PHE A 140 13.33 10.89 -2.28
C PHE A 140 13.37 12.06 -3.27
N ALA A 141 12.34 12.93 -3.26
CA ALA A 141 12.38 14.22 -3.90
C ALA A 141 13.43 15.09 -3.21
N THR A 142 14.49 15.46 -3.94
CA THR A 142 15.51 16.41 -3.45
C THR A 142 15.13 17.79 -3.98
N ASP A 143 15.30 18.85 -3.17
CA ASP A 143 14.90 20.23 -3.52
C ASP A 143 15.61 20.81 -4.77
N SER A 144 16.63 20.13 -5.29
CA SER A 144 17.26 20.46 -6.57
C SER A 144 16.66 19.59 -7.67
N ASN A 145 16.41 20.18 -8.84
CA ASN A 145 15.98 19.54 -10.10
C ASN A 145 16.88 18.38 -10.60
N GLN A 146 17.79 17.86 -9.78
CA GLN A 146 18.51 16.62 -9.96
C GLN A 146 17.96 15.58 -8.97
N LEU A 147 16.99 14.78 -9.39
CA LEU A 147 16.62 13.54 -8.70
C LEU A 147 17.81 12.57 -8.79
N SER A 148 18.78 12.71 -7.88
CA SER A 148 19.97 11.85 -7.77
C SER A 148 20.05 11.15 -6.41
N SER A 149 18.90 10.89 -5.77
CA SER A 149 18.80 10.15 -4.50
C SER A 149 18.14 8.77 -4.71
N PRO A 150 18.54 7.72 -3.97
CA PRO A 150 18.58 6.37 -4.50
C PRO A 150 17.21 5.70 -4.54
N SER A 151 16.69 5.50 -5.76
CA SER A 151 15.55 4.64 -6.09
C SER A 151 15.56 3.26 -5.46
N SER A 152 16.73 2.73 -5.10
CA SER A 152 16.87 1.46 -4.40
C SER A 152 16.28 1.52 -2.98
N SER A 153 16.38 2.65 -2.28
CA SER A 153 15.77 2.85 -0.97
C SER A 153 14.24 2.86 -1.06
N TYR A 154 13.68 3.47 -2.11
CA TYR A 154 12.24 3.43 -2.40
C TYR A 154 11.76 1.98 -2.54
N LEU A 155 12.41 1.21 -3.41
CA LEU A 155 12.07 -0.20 -3.63
C LEU A 155 12.28 -1.05 -2.38
N SER A 156 13.31 -0.78 -1.57
CA SER A 156 13.53 -1.49 -0.31
C SER A 156 12.39 -1.27 0.68
N ILE A 157 11.92 -0.03 0.83
CA ILE A 157 10.77 0.28 1.69
C ILE A 157 9.50 -0.37 1.15
N LEU A 158 9.27 -0.30 -0.15
CA LEU A 158 8.13 -0.92 -0.79
C LEU A 158 8.12 -2.44 -0.60
N ALA A 159 9.25 -3.11 -0.84
CA ALA A 159 9.39 -4.55 -0.63
C ALA A 159 9.13 -4.94 0.84
N ARG A 160 9.60 -4.15 1.81
CA ARG A 160 9.29 -4.35 3.24
C ARG A 160 7.80 -4.20 3.52
N ALA A 161 7.14 -3.21 2.91
CA ALA A 161 5.71 -2.98 3.10
C ALA A 161 4.84 -4.08 2.50
N ILE A 162 5.17 -4.55 1.30
CA ILE A 162 4.49 -5.69 0.66
C ILE A 162 4.69 -6.96 1.48
N SER A 163 5.93 -7.23 1.91
CA SER A 163 6.26 -8.36 2.78
C SER A 163 5.50 -8.31 4.11
N LEU A 164 5.42 -7.13 4.73
CA LEU A 164 4.64 -6.91 5.94
C LEU A 164 3.14 -7.20 5.71
N SER A 165 2.57 -6.66 4.63
CA SER A 165 1.15 -6.84 4.28
C SER A 165 0.82 -8.32 4.07
N SER A 166 1.69 -9.05 3.35
CA SER A 166 1.58 -10.49 3.17
C SER A 166 1.59 -11.24 4.51
N ARG A 167 2.51 -10.90 5.43
CA ARG A 167 2.57 -11.49 6.78
C ARG A 167 1.34 -11.18 7.64
N LEU A 168 0.73 -10.02 7.46
CA LEU A 168 -0.51 -9.60 8.14
C LEU A 168 -1.76 -10.26 7.54
N GLY A 169 -1.64 -10.90 6.37
CA GLY A 169 -2.80 -11.31 5.58
C GLY A 169 -3.68 -10.10 5.21
N ALA A 170 -3.04 -8.98 4.88
CA ALA A 170 -3.66 -7.70 4.53
C ALA A 170 -3.43 -7.40 3.04
N SER A 171 -4.39 -6.71 2.41
CA SER A 171 -4.15 -6.07 1.12
C SER A 171 -3.19 -4.89 1.28
N PHE A 172 -2.49 -4.53 0.21
CA PHE A 172 -1.56 -3.42 0.15
C PHE A 172 -1.98 -2.42 -0.91
N ALA A 173 -1.92 -1.13 -0.59
CA ALA A 173 -2.14 -0.05 -1.55
C ALA A 173 -1.03 1.00 -1.46
N LEU A 174 -0.51 1.42 -2.62
CA LEU A 174 0.47 2.48 -2.76
C LEU A 174 -0.17 3.64 -3.53
N PHE A 175 -0.26 4.80 -2.90
CA PHE A 175 -0.68 6.04 -3.53
C PHE A 175 0.56 6.91 -3.72
N ASP A 176 0.93 7.23 -4.95
CA ASP A 176 2.15 7.98 -5.21
C ASP A 176 2.03 8.80 -6.50
N THR A 177 2.01 10.13 -6.36
CA THR A 177 1.85 11.05 -7.49
C THR A 177 3.12 11.16 -8.34
N GLN A 178 4.30 10.99 -7.73
CA GLN A 178 5.60 11.26 -8.38
C GLN A 178 6.35 9.98 -8.76
N ILE A 179 5.70 8.82 -8.67
CA ILE A 179 6.34 7.53 -8.97
C ILE A 179 6.93 7.44 -10.38
N ALA A 180 6.32 8.12 -11.35
CA ALA A 180 6.80 8.20 -12.73
C ALA A 180 8.11 9.01 -12.86
N GLN A 181 8.40 9.88 -11.90
CA GLN A 181 9.60 10.73 -11.90
C GLN A 181 10.80 10.02 -11.28
N LEU A 182 10.58 8.91 -10.56
CA LEU A 182 11.64 8.16 -9.91
C LEU A 182 12.43 7.33 -10.93
N LYS A 183 13.75 7.54 -10.94
CA LYS A 183 14.68 6.92 -11.89
C LYS A 183 15.84 6.26 -11.16
N MET A 184 16.04 4.97 -11.42
CA MET A 184 17.14 4.19 -10.89
C MET A 184 18.30 4.14 -11.89
N PRO A 185 19.56 4.27 -11.43
CA PRO A 185 20.69 3.98 -12.29
C PRO A 185 20.67 2.49 -12.68
N VAL A 186 20.59 2.21 -13.97
CA VAL A 186 20.91 0.88 -14.50
C VAL A 186 22.42 0.72 -14.41
N TYR A 187 22.89 -0.49 -14.11
CA TYR A 187 24.32 -0.82 -13.98
C TYR A 187 25.18 -0.04 -14.98
N PRO A 188 26.34 0.49 -14.54
CA PRO A 188 27.20 1.28 -15.40
C PRO A 188 27.53 0.48 -16.65
N ASP A 189 27.10 1.01 -17.80
CA ASP A 189 27.66 0.64 -19.08
C ASP A 189 29.17 0.87 -18.97
N PRO A 190 30.05 -0.01 -19.53
CA PRO A 190 31.48 0.24 -19.56
C PRO A 190 31.86 1.61 -20.16
N ASN A 191 30.92 2.29 -20.83
CA ASN A 191 31.04 3.69 -21.19
C ASN A 191 30.58 4.64 -20.04
N PRO A 192 31.51 5.32 -19.34
CA PRO A 192 31.18 6.20 -18.20
C PRO A 192 30.36 7.44 -18.59
N HIS A 193 30.21 7.74 -19.89
CA HIS A 193 29.42 8.86 -20.38
C HIS A 193 27.94 8.52 -20.61
N LEU A 194 27.55 7.25 -20.53
CA LEU A 194 26.18 6.79 -20.76
C LEU A 194 25.55 6.31 -19.44
N GLN A 195 25.11 7.25 -18.60
CA GLN A 195 24.24 6.91 -17.48
C GLN A 195 22.85 6.52 -18.00
N ARG A 196 22.58 5.22 -18.08
CA ARG A 196 21.23 4.74 -18.35
C ARG A 196 20.41 4.81 -17.08
N MET A 197 19.35 5.61 -17.12
CA MET A 197 18.36 5.70 -16.06
C MET A 197 17.14 4.87 -16.46
N GLN A 198 16.66 4.01 -15.56
CA GLN A 198 15.44 3.25 -15.74
C GLN A 198 14.37 3.78 -14.80
N GLU A 199 13.17 4.00 -15.32
CA GLU A 199 12.03 4.42 -14.52
C GLU A 199 11.60 3.30 -13.58
N ILE A 200 11.17 3.64 -12.36
CA ILE A 200 10.72 2.66 -11.38
C ILE A 200 9.35 2.10 -11.73
N ALA A 201 8.44 2.91 -12.27
CA ALA A 201 7.05 2.51 -12.48
C ALA A 201 6.88 1.19 -13.28
N PRO A 202 7.64 0.92 -14.36
CA PRO A 202 7.61 -0.37 -15.05
C PRO A 202 8.08 -1.55 -14.19
N LEU A 203 9.04 -1.34 -13.28
CA LEU A 203 9.56 -2.40 -12.41
C LEU A 203 8.53 -2.84 -11.36
N LEU A 204 7.59 -1.96 -11.03
CA LEU A 204 6.52 -2.25 -10.06
C LEU A 204 5.43 -3.15 -10.62
N ALA A 205 5.31 -3.27 -11.94
CA ALA A 205 4.36 -4.18 -12.57
C ALA A 205 4.53 -5.63 -12.08
N ASN A 206 5.75 -6.03 -11.70
CA ASN A 206 6.04 -7.36 -11.16
C ASN A 206 5.50 -7.59 -9.73
N TYR A 207 5.13 -6.53 -9.02
CA TYR A 207 4.71 -6.58 -7.61
C TYR A 207 3.27 -6.10 -7.38
N ILE A 208 2.69 -5.43 -8.38
CA ILE A 208 1.39 -4.77 -8.29
C ILE A 208 0.40 -5.46 -9.22
N GLU A 209 -0.68 -5.99 -8.65
CA GLU A 209 -1.77 -6.64 -9.40
C GLU A 209 -2.66 -5.62 -10.12
N LEU A 210 -3.00 -4.52 -9.45
CA LEU A 210 -3.93 -3.51 -9.96
C LEU A 210 -3.27 -2.14 -10.00
N THR A 211 -3.24 -1.51 -11.17
CA THR A 211 -2.78 -0.13 -11.32
C THR A 211 -3.92 0.78 -11.74
N VAL A 212 -4.04 1.93 -11.08
CA VAL A 212 -5.02 2.98 -11.36
C VAL A 212 -4.30 4.27 -11.66
N ASP A 213 -4.56 4.77 -12.87
CA ASP A 213 -3.93 5.97 -13.39
C ASP A 213 -4.93 7.12 -13.38
N PHE A 214 -4.59 8.18 -12.64
CA PHE A 214 -5.31 9.44 -12.64
C PHE A 214 -4.60 10.42 -13.57
N GLU A 215 -5.15 10.62 -14.76
CA GLU A 215 -4.67 11.66 -15.66
C GLU A 215 -5.06 13.04 -15.14
N PRO A 216 -4.17 14.05 -15.22
CA PRO A 216 -4.54 15.43 -14.93
C PRO A 216 -5.55 15.91 -15.98
N GLY A 217 -6.83 15.97 -15.60
CA GLY A 217 -7.87 16.54 -16.44
C GLY A 217 -7.72 18.06 -16.58
N LEU A 218 -8.05 18.59 -17.76
CA LEU A 218 -8.24 20.03 -18.00
C LEU A 218 -9.46 20.53 -17.20
N GLU A 219 -9.25 20.90 -15.93
CA GLU A 219 -10.05 21.72 -15.00
C GLU A 219 -11.59 21.58 -14.92
N SER A 220 -12.26 20.73 -15.70
CA SER A 220 -13.74 20.73 -15.80
C SER A 220 -14.41 19.36 -15.88
N ASP A 221 -13.66 18.28 -16.13
CA ASP A 221 -14.19 16.92 -16.06
C ASP A 221 -13.51 16.15 -14.92
N VAL A 222 -14.33 15.49 -14.10
CA VAL A 222 -13.90 14.52 -13.10
C VAL A 222 -12.94 13.55 -13.81
N GLY A 223 -11.66 13.58 -13.38
CA GLY A 223 -10.54 12.99 -14.12
C GLY A 223 -10.86 11.63 -14.72
N ARG A 224 -10.49 11.44 -15.99
CA ARG A 224 -10.69 10.18 -16.70
C ARG A 224 -9.89 9.09 -15.97
N ILE A 225 -10.59 8.15 -15.34
CA ILE A 225 -9.97 7.00 -14.68
C ILE A 225 -9.74 5.95 -15.76
N THR A 226 -8.49 5.71 -16.11
CA THR A 226 -8.12 4.58 -16.96
C THR A 226 -7.73 3.39 -16.09
N TRP A 227 -8.51 2.33 -16.19
CA TRP A 227 -8.21 1.04 -15.55
C TRP A 227 -7.20 0.28 -16.40
N ASN A 228 -5.92 0.37 -16.03
CA ASN A 228 -4.90 -0.51 -16.60
C ASN A 228 -4.81 -1.76 -15.73
N ILE A 229 -5.75 -2.68 -15.91
CA ILE A 229 -5.72 -4.00 -15.27
C ILE A 229 -4.69 -4.84 -16.02
N HIS A 230 -3.42 -4.79 -15.60
CA HIS A 230 -2.41 -5.76 -16.02
C HIS A 230 -2.61 -7.05 -15.22
N ARG A 231 -3.58 -7.88 -15.63
CA ARG A 231 -3.56 -9.30 -15.25
C ARG A 231 -2.67 -10.02 -16.23
N GLU A 232 -1.40 -10.17 -15.91
CA GLU A 232 -0.59 -11.22 -16.55
C GLU A 232 -1.22 -12.56 -16.14
N HIS A 233 -2.04 -13.12 -17.04
CA HIS A 233 -2.39 -14.52 -16.98
C HIS A 233 -1.08 -15.29 -17.15
N VAL A 234 -0.55 -15.83 -16.05
CA VAL A 234 0.39 -16.94 -16.10
C VAL A 234 -0.38 -18.07 -16.77
N VAL A 235 -0.15 -18.25 -18.07
CA VAL A 235 -0.59 -19.43 -18.80
C VAL A 235 0.23 -20.58 -18.21
N GLU A 236 -0.36 -21.32 -17.29
CA GLU A 236 0.14 -22.65 -16.93
C GLU A 236 0.00 -23.51 -18.19
N ASP A 237 1.09 -23.64 -18.94
CA ASP A 237 1.23 -24.67 -19.96
C ASP A 237 1.13 -26.04 -19.26
N SER A 238 -0.08 -26.60 -19.23
CA SER A 238 -0.30 -28.00 -18.91
C SER A 238 0.24 -28.84 -20.08
N THR A 239 1.54 -29.13 -20.06
CA THR A 239 2.10 -30.21 -20.87
C THR A 239 1.65 -31.54 -20.29
N ASP A 240 0.42 -31.94 -20.62
CA ASP A 240 0.01 -33.34 -20.58
C ASP A 240 0.64 -34.04 -21.78
N ALA A 241 1.77 -34.71 -21.54
CA ALA A 241 2.37 -35.63 -22.49
C ALA A 241 1.61 -36.98 -22.42
N HIS A 242 0.93 -37.30 -23.53
CA HIS A 242 0.42 -38.64 -23.84
C HIS A 242 1.53 -39.56 -24.37
#